data_AF-A0AAD8DY49-F1
#
_entry.id   AF-A0AAD8DY49-F1
#
_cell.length_a   1.000
_cell.length_b   1.000
_cell.length_c   1.000
_cell.angle_alpha   90.00
_cell.angle_beta   90.00
_cell.angle_gamma   90.00
#
_symmetry.space_group_name_H-M   'P 1'
#
loop_
_entity.id
_entity.type
_entity.pdbx_description
1 polymer ?
#
loop_
_entity_poly.entity_id
_entity_poly.type
_entity_poly.pdbx_seq_one_letter_code
_entity_poly.pdbx_strand_id
1 'polypeptide(L)'
;MEILEDIEMKAWLLQSPKYTTFRINKLKKFDSSVLETFLLAQSKELHTTHIPEFAHIRPDCLILRQWPDEVTLEKTGMEVIVDALCAAAVLRGAHVFAPGVMGLPVNCQLGDRVDIYGDLEGHCKRGLKVQYEGKKLYVGTGYLKMLRADLFDNGVQPSGIAVHTILPESKLPVVNETIYPKGEVLLQNLPSIVCGWVMDAQPNEYILDMCAAPGNKTTHLAEMSNDQAFIIALDKTAQKAAKIKESCDIQGVTSVTAYAYDSTKCCSEDSKGINSGPPFPPNSFDKVLLDGPCSGLGQRPQLINKMTPKMIGSYKFVQRKLLAEAVKVLKVGGKLVYSTCTITVEENEGMVAWALEKFPCLQLVAAEPILGGPGLPNKGLNDEQRLLVQRFGPEKDELRSVEPIYRDSIGFFIAAFIKIP
;
A
#
# COMPACT_ATOMS: atom_id res chain seq x y z
N MET A 1 6.84 4.94 20.72
CA MET A 1 7.47 6.28 20.69
C MET A 1 8.98 6.18 20.54
N GLU A 2 9.65 5.27 21.25
CA GLU A 2 11.08 4.98 21.12
C GLU A 2 11.54 4.73 19.66
N ILE A 3 10.74 4.01 18.85
CA ILE A 3 11.06 3.73 17.43
C ILE A 3 11.13 4.99 16.56
N LEU A 4 10.46 6.09 16.94
CA LEU A 4 10.53 7.36 16.21
C LEU A 4 11.71 8.22 16.67
N GLU A 5 12.43 7.86 17.73
CA GLU A 5 13.68 8.54 18.14
C GLU A 5 14.91 7.90 17.50
N ASP A 6 14.74 6.70 16.93
CA ASP A 6 15.74 6.00 16.12
C ASP A 6 16.02 6.76 14.81
N ILE A 7 17.25 7.24 14.69
CA ILE A 7 17.75 8.00 13.53
C ILE A 7 17.78 7.11 12.29
N GLU A 8 18.13 5.82 12.42
CA GLU A 8 18.22 4.89 11.29
C GLU A 8 16.81 4.58 10.74
N MET A 9 15.85 4.33 11.63
CA MET A 9 14.45 4.11 11.24
C MET A 9 13.87 5.33 10.52
N LYS A 10 14.12 6.54 11.04
CA LYS A 10 13.71 7.80 10.40
C LYS A 10 14.32 7.96 9.01
N ALA A 11 15.63 7.73 8.88
CA ALA A 11 16.31 7.81 7.59
C ALA A 11 15.74 6.81 6.59
N TRP A 12 15.45 5.59 7.03
CA TRP A 12 14.83 4.55 6.21
C TRP A 12 13.41 4.91 5.76
N LEU A 13 12.58 5.45 6.67
CA LEU A 13 11.21 5.87 6.35
C LEU A 13 11.17 7.00 5.32
N LEU A 14 12.15 7.91 5.34
CA LEU A 14 12.23 9.03 4.38
C LEU A 14 12.63 8.59 2.97
N GLN A 15 13.24 7.41 2.83
CA GLN A 15 13.68 6.89 1.53
C GLN A 15 12.60 6.06 0.85
N SER A 16 12.48 6.20 -0.47
CA SER A 16 11.69 5.29 -1.28
C SER A 16 12.26 3.87 -1.25
N PRO A 17 11.42 2.83 -1.26
CA PRO A 17 11.87 1.49 -1.60
C PRO A 17 12.51 1.48 -2.99
N LYS A 18 13.60 0.72 -3.19
CA LYS A 18 14.35 0.64 -4.46
C LYS A 18 13.66 -0.19 -5.54
N TYR A 19 12.48 -0.73 -5.24
CA TYR A 19 11.72 -1.59 -6.11
C TYR A 19 10.29 -1.08 -6.28
N THR A 20 9.81 -1.15 -7.52
CA THR A 20 8.40 -1.05 -7.87
C THR A 20 7.81 -2.45 -7.93
N THR A 21 6.69 -2.67 -7.28
CA THR A 21 6.05 -3.98 -7.16
C THR A 21 4.68 -3.98 -7.84
N PHE A 22 4.48 -4.93 -8.74
CA PHE A 22 3.25 -5.15 -9.47
C PHE A 22 2.60 -6.43 -8.95
N ARG A 23 1.29 -6.37 -8.72
CA ARG A 23 0.46 -7.56 -8.70
C ARG A 23 -0.08 -7.81 -10.10
N ILE A 24 0.11 -9.01 -10.61
CA ILE A 24 -0.42 -9.45 -11.90
C ILE A 24 -1.74 -10.16 -11.64
N ASN A 25 -2.80 -9.72 -12.33
CA ASN A 25 -4.10 -10.34 -12.24
C ASN A 25 -4.10 -11.69 -12.97
N LYS A 26 -4.12 -12.79 -12.21
CA LYS A 26 -4.13 -14.17 -12.74
C LYS A 26 -5.36 -14.52 -13.57
N LEU A 27 -6.45 -13.77 -13.45
CA LEU A 27 -7.67 -13.97 -14.24
C LEU A 27 -7.54 -13.43 -15.67
N LYS A 28 -6.48 -12.66 -15.94
CA LYS A 28 -6.22 -12.04 -17.25
C LYS A 28 -4.87 -12.51 -17.81
N LYS A 29 -4.68 -12.33 -19.11
CA LYS A 29 -3.39 -12.60 -19.75
C LYS A 29 -2.41 -11.48 -19.39
N PHE A 30 -1.20 -11.86 -19.03
CA PHE A 30 -0.09 -10.93 -18.81
C PHE A 30 0.97 -11.10 -19.90
N ASP A 31 1.50 -9.98 -20.40
CA ASP A 31 2.56 -9.94 -21.40
C ASP A 31 3.74 -9.09 -20.89
N SER A 32 4.87 -9.74 -20.63
CA SER A 32 6.08 -9.05 -20.15
C SER A 32 6.72 -8.16 -21.21
N SER A 33 6.49 -8.43 -22.50
CA SER A 33 7.08 -7.65 -23.61
C SER A 33 6.58 -6.21 -23.66
N VAL A 34 5.40 -5.94 -23.10
CA VAL A 34 4.84 -4.59 -22.93
C VAL A 34 5.75 -3.77 -22.00
N LEU A 35 6.14 -4.34 -20.85
CA LEU A 35 7.04 -3.68 -19.91
C LEU A 35 8.44 -3.50 -20.51
N GLU A 36 8.97 -4.52 -21.20
CA GLU A 36 10.28 -4.44 -21.87
C GLU A 36 10.32 -3.31 -22.91
N THR A 37 9.29 -3.23 -23.77
CA THR A 37 9.17 -2.18 -24.79
C THR A 37 9.05 -0.80 -24.15
N PHE A 38 8.29 -0.70 -23.07
CA PHE A 38 8.11 0.55 -22.32
C PHE A 38 9.40 1.03 -21.67
N LEU A 39 10.17 0.12 -21.05
CA LEU A 39 11.47 0.44 -20.45
C LEU A 39 12.50 0.81 -21.53
N LEU A 40 12.50 0.15 -22.68
CA LEU A 40 13.37 0.51 -23.81
C LEU A 40 13.04 1.91 -24.37
N ALA A 41 11.77 2.33 -24.35
CA ALA A 41 11.40 3.68 -24.72
C ALA A 41 11.91 4.73 -23.71
N GLN A 42 11.73 4.47 -22.40
CA GLN A 42 12.27 5.34 -21.35
C GLN A 42 13.80 5.41 -21.37
N SER A 43 14.51 4.31 -21.67
CA SER A 43 15.96 4.31 -21.70
C SER A 43 16.51 5.25 -22.79
N LYS A 44 15.83 5.35 -23.94
CA LYS A 44 16.15 6.31 -25.00
C LYS A 44 15.94 7.76 -24.57
N GLU A 45 14.87 8.04 -23.83
CA GLU A 45 14.58 9.37 -23.27
C GLU A 45 15.59 9.77 -22.20
N LEU A 46 16.12 8.79 -21.45
CA LEU A 46 17.17 8.97 -20.44
C LEU A 46 18.59 8.89 -21.02
N HIS A 47 18.73 8.72 -22.32
CA HIS A 47 20.03 8.57 -23.01
C HIS A 47 20.93 7.49 -22.41
N THR A 48 20.35 6.36 -21.99
CA THR A 48 21.05 5.21 -21.40
C THR A 48 20.81 3.93 -22.19
N THR A 49 21.83 3.07 -22.23
CA THR A 49 21.75 1.72 -22.79
C THR A 49 21.34 0.68 -21.75
N HIS A 50 21.36 1.04 -20.46
CA HIS A 50 20.97 0.14 -19.38
C HIS A 50 19.45 0.09 -19.26
N ILE A 51 18.88 -1.12 -19.21
CA ILE A 51 17.45 -1.33 -18.97
C ILE A 51 17.31 -1.95 -17.57
N PRO A 52 16.46 -1.40 -16.70
CA PRO A 52 16.26 -1.95 -15.36
C PRO A 52 15.75 -3.38 -15.44
N GLU A 53 16.35 -4.25 -14.64
CA GLU A 53 15.91 -5.63 -14.53
C GLU A 53 14.56 -5.71 -13.81
N PHE A 54 13.73 -6.63 -14.26
CA PHE A 54 12.55 -7.06 -13.53
C PHE A 54 12.54 -8.58 -13.39
N ALA A 55 11.92 -9.07 -12.33
CA ALA A 55 11.82 -10.50 -12.03
C ALA A 55 10.50 -10.84 -11.34
N HIS A 56 10.12 -12.11 -11.39
CA HIS A 56 8.98 -12.61 -10.63
C HIS A 56 9.44 -13.12 -9.27
N ILE A 57 8.83 -12.62 -8.18
CA ILE A 57 8.91 -13.27 -6.86
C ILE A 57 8.02 -14.52 -6.87
N ARG A 58 6.83 -14.37 -7.47
CA ARG A 58 5.86 -15.43 -7.77
C ARG A 58 5.17 -15.11 -9.09
N PRO A 59 4.44 -16.05 -9.72
CA PRO A 59 3.76 -15.79 -10.99
C PRO A 59 2.87 -14.54 -10.98
N ASP A 60 2.25 -14.19 -9.85
CA ASP A 60 1.41 -13.00 -9.65
C ASP A 60 2.13 -11.76 -9.07
N CYS A 61 3.44 -11.81 -8.86
CA CYS A 61 4.17 -10.67 -8.31
C CYS A 61 5.48 -10.43 -9.05
N LEU A 62 5.53 -9.29 -9.74
CA LEU A 62 6.68 -8.81 -10.47
C LEU A 62 7.32 -7.64 -9.74
N ILE A 63 8.63 -7.65 -9.65
CA ILE A 63 9.46 -6.60 -9.10
C ILE A 63 10.25 -5.94 -10.21
N LEU A 64 10.35 -4.62 -10.17
CA LEU A 64 11.11 -3.81 -11.11
C LEU A 64 12.13 -2.98 -10.33
N ARG A 65 13.40 -3.07 -10.72
CA ARG A 65 14.48 -2.31 -10.10
C ARG A 65 14.49 -0.85 -10.56
N GLN A 66 15.12 0.01 -9.75
CA GLN A 66 15.47 1.37 -10.15
C GLN A 66 16.51 1.40 -11.29
N TRP A 67 16.58 2.52 -12.01
CA TRP A 67 17.68 2.81 -12.94
C TRP A 67 19.04 2.85 -12.20
N PRO A 68 20.16 2.54 -12.88
CA PRO A 68 21.51 2.62 -12.29
C PRO A 68 21.86 4.01 -11.78
N ASP A 69 22.82 4.09 -10.85
CA ASP A 69 23.10 5.34 -10.16
C ASP A 69 23.68 6.43 -11.06
N GLU A 70 24.40 6.04 -12.12
CA GLU A 70 24.92 6.89 -13.18
C GLU A 70 23.83 7.56 -14.05
N VAL A 71 22.60 7.05 -14.06
CA VAL A 71 21.49 7.69 -14.78
C VAL A 71 21.02 8.90 -13.99
N THR A 72 21.37 10.09 -14.49
CA THR A 72 21.06 11.38 -13.86
C THR A 72 20.63 12.40 -14.92
N LEU A 73 19.87 13.40 -14.50
CA LEU A 73 19.48 14.54 -15.34
C LEU A 73 19.96 15.83 -14.69
N GLU A 74 20.50 16.74 -15.50
CA GLU A 74 20.88 18.07 -15.03
C GLU A 74 19.64 18.90 -14.70
N LYS A 75 19.67 19.54 -13.53
CA LYS A 75 18.63 20.46 -13.08
C LYS A 75 18.57 21.69 -13.98
N THR A 76 17.36 22.08 -14.37
CA THR A 76 17.16 23.26 -15.23
C THR A 76 17.08 24.57 -14.45
N GLY A 77 16.82 24.48 -13.14
CA GLY A 77 16.51 25.63 -12.29
C GLY A 77 15.07 26.12 -12.44
N MET A 78 14.26 25.55 -13.35
CA MET A 78 12.84 25.84 -13.46
C MET A 78 12.06 24.97 -12.48
N GLU A 79 11.73 25.52 -11.32
CA GLU A 79 11.15 24.76 -10.22
C GLU A 79 9.62 24.69 -10.28
N VAL A 80 9.04 23.49 -10.24
CA VAL A 80 7.62 23.26 -9.97
C VAL A 80 7.48 22.77 -8.53
N ILE A 81 6.65 23.45 -7.74
CA ILE A 81 6.40 23.07 -6.34
C ILE A 81 5.15 22.23 -6.26
N VAL A 82 5.24 21.07 -5.63
CA VAL A 82 4.12 20.15 -5.37
C VAL A 82 3.94 19.93 -3.87
N ASP A 83 2.76 19.48 -3.45
CA ASP A 83 2.54 19.10 -2.06
C ASP A 83 3.34 17.83 -1.67
N ALA A 84 3.51 17.58 -0.37
CA ALA A 84 4.30 16.45 0.13
C ALA A 84 3.76 15.07 -0.29
N LEU A 85 2.45 14.91 -0.51
CA LEU A 85 1.87 13.63 -0.94
C LEU A 85 2.19 13.38 -2.41
N CYS A 86 2.05 14.40 -3.25
CA CYS A 86 2.45 14.35 -4.65
C CYS A 86 3.96 14.12 -4.78
N ALA A 87 4.78 14.78 -3.95
CA ALA A 87 6.22 14.56 -3.91
C ALA A 87 6.57 13.09 -3.59
N ALA A 88 5.91 12.49 -2.59
CA ALA A 88 6.10 11.09 -2.25
C ALA A 88 5.66 10.15 -3.38
N ALA A 89 4.58 10.48 -4.10
CA ALA A 89 4.13 9.72 -5.27
C ALA A 89 5.12 9.81 -6.44
N VAL A 90 5.69 10.99 -6.71
CA VAL A 90 6.73 11.17 -7.74
C VAL A 90 7.94 10.32 -7.41
N LEU A 91 8.40 10.33 -6.15
CA LEU A 91 9.46 9.45 -5.67
C LEU A 91 9.13 7.94 -5.73
N ARG A 92 7.88 7.57 -6.01
CA ARG A 92 7.44 6.18 -6.27
C ARG A 92 7.21 5.91 -7.76
N GLY A 93 7.66 6.80 -8.66
CA GLY A 93 7.53 6.64 -10.10
C GLY A 93 6.22 7.18 -10.68
N ALA A 94 5.56 8.14 -10.02
CA ALA A 94 4.35 8.78 -10.55
C ALA A 94 4.64 10.06 -11.36
N HIS A 95 3.73 10.37 -12.28
CA HIS A 95 3.61 11.72 -12.83
C HIS A 95 3.06 12.70 -11.80
N VAL A 96 3.27 14.00 -12.02
CA VAL A 96 2.63 15.05 -11.22
C VAL A 96 1.24 15.30 -11.77
N PHE A 97 0.22 15.02 -10.98
CA PHE A 97 -1.16 15.33 -11.31
C PHE A 97 -1.53 16.74 -10.85
N ALA A 98 -2.36 17.40 -11.65
CA ALA A 98 -2.74 18.80 -11.50
C ALA A 98 -3.21 19.22 -10.10
N PRO A 99 -4.01 18.41 -9.35
CA PRO A 99 -4.42 18.78 -7.99
C PRO A 99 -3.27 19.00 -7.00
N GLY A 100 -2.14 18.31 -7.19
CA GLY A 100 -0.97 18.33 -6.30
C GLY A 100 0.03 19.45 -6.61
N VAL A 101 -0.17 20.23 -7.67
CA VAL A 101 0.70 21.37 -8.01
C VAL A 101 0.35 22.56 -7.13
N MET A 102 1.37 23.10 -6.46
CA MET A 102 1.26 24.23 -5.52
C MET A 102 1.84 25.51 -6.12
N GLY A 103 2.95 25.44 -6.83
CA GLY A 103 3.63 26.59 -7.43
C GLY A 103 4.20 26.27 -8.81
N LEU A 104 4.10 27.22 -9.72
CA LEU A 104 4.60 27.12 -11.10
C LEU A 104 5.10 28.50 -11.55
N PRO A 105 6.35 28.66 -12.05
CA PRO A 105 6.85 29.95 -12.50
C PRO A 105 6.03 30.54 -13.64
N VAL A 106 6.10 31.86 -13.81
CA VAL A 106 5.28 32.60 -14.79
C VAL A 106 5.80 32.50 -16.23
N ASN A 107 7.06 32.13 -16.41
CA ASN A 107 7.76 32.12 -17.69
C ASN A 107 7.85 30.73 -18.34
N CYS A 108 7.14 29.73 -17.82
CA CYS A 108 7.15 28.38 -18.37
C CYS A 108 6.28 28.24 -19.62
N GLN A 109 6.72 27.39 -20.54
CA GLN A 109 6.00 26.97 -21.74
C GLN A 109 5.73 25.46 -21.69
N LEU A 110 4.73 25.00 -22.46
CA LEU A 110 4.45 23.58 -22.57
C LEU A 110 5.64 22.85 -23.21
N GLY A 111 6.02 21.72 -22.61
CA GLY A 111 7.20 20.97 -23.03
C GLY A 111 8.51 21.42 -22.39
N ASP A 112 8.52 22.51 -21.61
CA ASP A 112 9.71 22.88 -20.83
C ASP A 112 10.10 21.77 -19.87
N ARG A 113 11.41 21.55 -19.72
CA ARG A 113 11.97 20.66 -18.71
C ARG A 113 12.01 21.38 -17.37
N VAL A 114 11.34 20.80 -16.37
CA VAL A 114 11.16 21.37 -15.04
C VAL A 114 11.66 20.44 -13.95
N ASP A 115 12.18 21.05 -12.89
CA ASP A 115 12.61 20.38 -11.66
C ASP A 115 11.46 20.35 -10.66
N ILE A 116 11.10 19.17 -10.19
CA ILE A 116 9.96 18.96 -9.30
C ILE A 116 10.46 19.00 -7.86
N TYR A 117 9.87 19.86 -7.04
CA TYR A 117 10.18 20.02 -5.64
C TYR A 117 8.95 19.83 -4.76
N GLY A 118 9.07 19.01 -3.72
CA GLY A 118 8.03 18.84 -2.70
C GLY A 118 8.15 19.87 -1.59
N ASP A 119 7.05 20.55 -1.27
CA ASP A 119 6.91 21.35 -0.05
C ASP A 119 6.59 20.46 1.15
N LEU A 120 7.59 20.22 1.99
CA LEU A 120 7.49 19.29 3.12
C LEU A 120 6.79 19.91 4.33
N GLU A 121 6.78 21.23 4.44
CA GLU A 121 6.22 21.95 5.59
C GLU A 121 4.79 22.45 5.31
N GLY A 122 4.35 22.43 4.05
CA GLY A 122 3.01 22.88 3.66
C GLY A 122 2.86 24.40 3.72
N HIS A 123 3.97 25.15 3.64
CA HIS A 123 3.98 26.60 3.68
C HIS A 123 3.83 27.25 2.29
N CYS A 124 3.97 26.49 1.20
CA CYS A 124 3.77 26.97 -0.16
C CYS A 124 2.28 27.24 -0.42
N LYS A 125 1.95 28.50 -0.67
CA LYS A 125 0.58 28.90 -1.05
C LYS A 125 0.26 28.40 -2.46
N ARG A 126 -0.92 27.83 -2.64
CA ARG A 126 -1.41 27.38 -3.95
C ARG A 126 -1.43 28.56 -4.93
N GLY A 127 -0.87 28.37 -6.12
CA GLY A 127 -0.75 29.38 -7.16
C GLY A 127 0.50 30.27 -7.04
N LEU A 128 1.48 29.93 -6.20
CA LEU A 128 2.73 30.69 -6.07
C LEU A 128 3.38 30.95 -7.45
N LYS A 129 3.75 32.20 -7.71
CA LYS A 129 4.29 32.70 -9.00
C LYS A 129 5.81 32.86 -9.00
N VAL A 130 6.38 33.07 -7.81
CA VAL A 130 7.79 33.36 -7.59
C VAL A 130 8.50 32.10 -7.09
N GLN A 131 9.83 32.14 -7.06
CA GLN A 131 10.61 31.06 -6.50
C GLN A 131 10.22 30.82 -5.03
N TYR A 132 10.09 29.54 -4.66
CA TYR A 132 9.78 29.16 -3.29
C TYR A 132 11.07 29.08 -2.46
N GLU A 133 11.15 29.90 -1.41
CA GLU A 133 12.32 29.99 -0.51
C GLU A 133 12.19 29.08 0.73
N GLY A 134 11.02 28.47 0.94
CA GLY A 134 10.80 27.54 2.05
C GLY A 134 11.54 26.22 1.89
N LYS A 135 11.50 25.39 2.94
CA LYS A 135 12.12 24.06 2.91
C LYS A 135 11.45 23.19 1.85
N LYS A 136 12.22 22.80 0.85
CA LYS A 136 11.77 22.00 -0.29
C LYS A 136 12.72 20.83 -0.55
N LEU A 137 12.17 19.74 -1.05
CA LEU A 137 12.92 18.53 -1.42
C LEU A 137 12.83 18.31 -2.92
N TYR A 138 13.98 18.17 -3.59
CA TYR A 138 13.99 17.76 -4.98
C TYR A 138 13.51 16.31 -5.10
N VAL A 139 12.54 16.05 -5.98
CA VAL A 139 11.94 14.71 -6.15
C VAL A 139 11.99 14.17 -7.56
N GLY A 140 12.41 14.97 -8.55
CA GLY A 140 12.65 14.50 -9.91
C GLY A 140 12.60 15.61 -10.96
N THR A 141 12.74 15.21 -12.21
CA THR A 141 12.61 16.07 -13.40
C THR A 141 11.48 15.57 -14.28
N GLY A 142 10.80 16.49 -14.97
CA GLY A 142 9.80 16.14 -15.98
C GLY A 142 9.57 17.21 -17.04
N TYR A 143 8.64 16.94 -17.94
CA TYR A 143 8.16 17.90 -18.94
C TYR A 143 6.82 18.50 -18.53
N LEU A 144 6.71 19.83 -18.59
CA LEU A 144 5.48 20.54 -18.28
C LEU A 144 4.38 20.22 -19.31
N LYS A 145 3.19 19.85 -18.83
CA LYS A 145 2.01 19.52 -19.64
C LYS A 145 0.81 20.43 -19.39
N MET A 146 0.86 21.27 -18.35
CA MET A 146 -0.16 22.25 -18.03
C MET A 146 0.47 23.58 -17.67
N LEU A 147 -0.14 24.67 -18.12
CA LEU A 147 0.26 26.02 -17.76
C LEU A 147 -0.48 26.48 -16.50
N ARG A 148 -0.10 27.65 -16.00
CA ARG A 148 -0.74 28.26 -14.82
C ARG A 148 -2.25 28.46 -14.99
N ALA A 149 -2.69 28.81 -16.20
CA ALA A 149 -4.10 29.03 -16.50
C ALA A 149 -4.92 27.75 -16.31
N ASP A 150 -4.36 26.59 -16.68
CA ASP A 150 -5.00 25.28 -16.52
C ASP A 150 -5.05 24.80 -15.05
N LEU A 151 -4.24 25.41 -14.17
CA LEU A 151 -4.05 24.97 -12.80
C LEU A 151 -4.69 25.88 -11.74
N PHE A 152 -4.71 27.18 -11.98
CA PHE A 152 -4.97 28.19 -10.95
C PHE A 152 -5.98 29.26 -11.34
N ASP A 153 -6.47 29.30 -12.58
CA ASP A 153 -7.47 30.30 -12.95
C ASP A 153 -8.81 30.06 -12.26
N ASN A 154 -9.55 31.14 -12.05
CA ASN A 154 -10.82 31.11 -11.33
C ASN A 154 -11.83 30.20 -12.04
N GLY A 155 -12.42 29.27 -11.29
CA GLY A 155 -13.44 28.34 -11.80
C GLY A 155 -12.87 27.05 -12.40
N VAL A 156 -11.54 26.91 -12.49
CA VAL A 156 -10.92 25.66 -12.98
C VAL A 156 -10.87 24.62 -11.86
N GLN A 157 -11.30 23.40 -12.17
CA GLN A 157 -11.03 22.21 -11.35
C GLN A 157 -9.95 21.38 -12.05
N PRO A 158 -8.66 21.63 -11.72
CA PRO A 158 -7.56 21.04 -12.46
C PRO A 158 -7.53 19.51 -12.27
N SER A 159 -7.41 18.79 -13.37
CA SER A 159 -7.32 17.32 -13.39
C SER A 159 -6.42 16.86 -14.54
N GLY A 160 -5.86 15.65 -14.43
CA GLY A 160 -4.90 15.11 -15.39
C GLY A 160 -3.44 15.38 -15.03
N ILE A 161 -2.53 15.06 -15.95
CA ILE A 161 -1.08 15.16 -15.76
C ILE A 161 -0.63 16.60 -16.02
N ALA A 162 -0.06 17.23 -15.00
CA ALA A 162 0.52 18.58 -15.10
C ALA A 162 2.01 18.55 -15.42
N VAL A 163 2.74 17.55 -14.91
CA VAL A 163 4.14 17.29 -15.28
C VAL A 163 4.29 15.81 -15.62
N HIS A 164 4.74 15.54 -16.83
CA HIS A 164 5.17 14.20 -17.24
C HIS A 164 6.56 13.95 -16.66
N THR A 165 6.62 13.33 -15.49
CA THR A 165 7.89 12.92 -14.85
C THR A 165 8.69 12.03 -15.78
N ILE A 166 9.98 12.35 -15.96
CA ILE A 166 10.94 11.58 -16.77
C ILE A 166 11.80 10.73 -15.85
N LEU A 167 12.37 11.34 -14.80
CA LEU A 167 13.23 10.66 -13.83
C LEU A 167 12.95 11.19 -12.42
N PRO A 168 12.36 10.37 -11.54
CA PRO A 168 12.32 10.65 -10.12
C PRO A 168 13.72 10.63 -9.49
N GLU A 169 13.92 11.35 -8.39
CA GLU A 169 15.17 11.31 -7.62
C GLU A 169 15.46 9.91 -7.06
N SER A 170 14.40 9.12 -6.80
CA SER A 170 14.53 7.71 -6.39
C SER A 170 14.99 6.78 -7.52
N LYS A 171 15.08 7.28 -8.77
CA LYS A 171 15.43 6.51 -9.97
C LYS A 171 14.50 5.34 -10.25
N LEU A 172 13.32 5.27 -9.61
CA LEU A 172 12.31 4.28 -9.99
C LEU A 172 11.79 4.59 -11.39
N PRO A 173 11.65 3.58 -12.28
CA PRO A 173 11.00 3.78 -13.57
C PRO A 173 9.60 4.34 -13.39
N VAL A 174 9.21 5.26 -14.29
CA VAL A 174 7.90 5.92 -14.24
C VAL A 174 6.87 5.01 -14.90
N VAL A 175 6.52 3.93 -14.19
CA VAL A 175 5.55 2.94 -14.64
C VAL A 175 4.27 3.12 -13.86
N ASN A 176 3.15 3.17 -14.57
CA ASN A 176 1.82 3.29 -14.00
C ASN A 176 0.88 2.25 -14.63
N GLU A 177 -0.31 2.09 -14.09
CA GLU A 177 -1.26 1.06 -14.55
C GLU A 177 -1.78 1.27 -15.98
N THR A 178 -1.49 2.41 -16.62
CA THR A 178 -1.92 2.69 -18.00
C THR A 178 -1.03 2.04 -19.06
N ILE A 179 0.14 1.50 -18.68
CA ILE A 179 0.98 0.74 -19.63
C ILE A 179 0.33 -0.59 -20.04
N TYR A 180 -0.58 -1.10 -19.21
CA TYR A 180 -1.38 -2.29 -19.46
C TYR A 180 -2.86 -1.91 -19.61
N PRO A 181 -3.66 -2.74 -20.29
CA PRO A 181 -5.11 -2.68 -20.17
C PRO A 181 -5.56 -2.69 -18.70
N LYS A 182 -6.60 -1.92 -18.39
CA LYS A 182 -7.09 -1.75 -17.03
C LYS A 182 -7.37 -3.10 -16.35
N GLY A 183 -6.84 -3.24 -15.14
CA GLY A 183 -7.04 -4.41 -14.28
C GLY A 183 -6.24 -5.65 -14.66
N GLU A 184 -5.30 -5.59 -15.61
CA GLU A 184 -4.31 -6.66 -15.83
C GLU A 184 -3.17 -6.64 -14.80
N VAL A 185 -2.79 -5.44 -14.37
CA VAL A 185 -1.82 -5.23 -13.29
C VAL A 185 -2.31 -4.20 -12.30
N LEU A 186 -1.80 -4.28 -11.08
CA LEU A 186 -2.05 -3.32 -10.02
C LEU A 186 -0.72 -2.95 -9.34
N LEU A 187 -0.45 -1.67 -9.16
CA LEU A 187 0.68 -1.25 -8.33
C LEU A 187 0.34 -1.48 -6.86
N GLN A 188 1.00 -2.46 -6.25
CA GLN A 188 0.71 -2.86 -4.88
C GLN A 188 2.01 -3.19 -4.15
N ASN A 189 2.19 -2.63 -2.95
CA ASN A 189 3.38 -2.89 -2.14
C ASN A 189 3.52 -4.39 -1.83
N LEU A 190 4.74 -4.92 -1.96
CA LEU A 190 5.03 -6.35 -1.77
C LEU A 190 4.42 -6.95 -0.50
N PRO A 191 4.58 -6.36 0.71
CA PRO A 191 3.99 -6.95 1.92
C PRO A 191 2.45 -7.08 1.86
N SER A 192 1.77 -6.20 1.12
CA SER A 192 0.32 -6.30 0.92
C SER A 192 -0.07 -7.43 -0.03
N ILE A 193 0.78 -7.78 -1.01
CA ILE A 193 0.62 -8.96 -1.87
C ILE A 193 0.89 -10.23 -1.05
N VAL A 194 1.95 -10.22 -0.21
CA VAL A 194 2.25 -11.32 0.72
C VAL A 194 1.06 -11.61 1.63
N CYS A 195 0.37 -10.59 2.13
CA CYS A 195 -0.84 -10.78 2.93
C CYS A 195 -1.93 -11.58 2.20
N GLY A 196 -2.09 -11.40 0.89
CA GLY A 196 -2.98 -12.25 0.08
C GLY A 196 -2.50 -13.70 0.04
N TRP A 197 -1.19 -13.91 -0.18
CA TRP A 197 -0.59 -15.25 -0.13
C TRP A 197 -0.77 -15.95 1.22
N VAL A 198 -0.71 -15.21 2.33
CA VAL A 198 -0.95 -15.75 3.68
C VAL A 198 -2.40 -16.16 3.92
N MET A 199 -3.34 -15.37 3.39
CA MET A 199 -4.75 -15.73 3.40
C MET A 199 -4.99 -17.03 2.63
N ASP A 200 -4.33 -17.20 1.48
CA ASP A 200 -4.38 -18.41 0.66
C ASP A 200 -5.81 -18.78 0.25
N ALA A 201 -6.56 -17.82 -0.29
CA ALA A 201 -7.98 -18.00 -0.63
C ALA A 201 -8.20 -19.16 -1.62
N GLN A 202 -9.09 -20.09 -1.27
CA GLN A 202 -9.42 -21.27 -2.06
C GLN A 202 -10.83 -21.15 -2.67
N PRO A 203 -11.11 -21.84 -3.80
CA PRO A 203 -12.45 -21.97 -4.34
C PRO A 203 -13.47 -22.46 -3.29
N ASN A 204 -14.68 -21.92 -3.34
CA ASN A 204 -15.83 -22.26 -2.49
C ASN A 204 -15.70 -21.90 -0.99
N GLU A 205 -14.65 -21.19 -0.58
CA GLU A 205 -14.55 -20.66 0.79
C GLU A 205 -15.39 -19.40 0.97
N TYR A 206 -16.00 -19.24 2.15
CA TYR A 206 -16.58 -17.97 2.57
C TYR A 206 -15.51 -17.12 3.25
N ILE A 207 -15.21 -15.97 2.65
CA ILE A 207 -14.14 -15.09 3.09
C ILE A 207 -14.69 -13.70 3.43
N LEU A 208 -14.33 -13.16 4.59
CA LEU A 208 -14.66 -11.80 5.01
C LEU A 208 -13.43 -10.91 4.97
N ASP A 209 -13.47 -9.82 4.21
CA ASP A 209 -12.54 -8.69 4.33
C ASP A 209 -13.20 -7.55 5.11
N MET A 210 -12.74 -7.31 6.33
CA MET A 210 -13.42 -6.40 7.26
C MET A 210 -13.16 -4.92 7.00
N CYS A 211 -12.13 -4.56 6.24
CA CYS A 211 -11.70 -3.17 6.03
C CYS A 211 -11.16 -3.03 4.60
N ALA A 212 -12.02 -3.31 3.63
CA ALA A 212 -11.60 -3.71 2.30
C ALA A 212 -11.17 -2.55 1.38
N ALA A 213 -11.62 -1.31 1.60
CA ALA A 213 -11.42 -0.26 0.59
C ALA A 213 -9.95 0.18 0.50
N PRO A 214 -9.42 0.39 -0.73
CA PRO A 214 -10.15 0.49 -2.00
C PRO A 214 -10.46 -0.84 -2.71
N GLY A 215 -10.06 -1.99 -2.16
CA GLY A 215 -10.36 -3.31 -2.72
C GLY A 215 -9.12 -4.10 -3.14
N ASN A 216 -7.91 -3.56 -2.97
CA ASN A 216 -6.68 -4.17 -3.49
C ASN A 216 -6.47 -5.59 -2.93
N LYS A 217 -6.56 -5.81 -1.61
CA LYS A 217 -6.41 -7.15 -1.04
C LYS A 217 -7.62 -8.02 -1.39
N THR A 218 -8.83 -7.47 -1.33
CA THR A 218 -10.07 -8.16 -1.69
C THR A 218 -10.03 -8.78 -3.09
N THR A 219 -9.59 -8.02 -4.10
CA THR A 219 -9.48 -8.54 -5.46
C THR A 219 -8.33 -9.54 -5.61
N HIS A 220 -7.25 -9.42 -4.82
CA HIS A 220 -6.22 -10.45 -4.79
C HIS A 220 -6.76 -11.79 -4.26
N LEU A 221 -7.61 -11.76 -3.23
CA LEU A 221 -8.26 -12.97 -2.71
C LEU A 221 -9.16 -13.62 -3.78
N ALA A 222 -9.89 -12.80 -4.55
CA ALA A 222 -10.67 -13.29 -5.68
C ALA A 222 -9.77 -13.96 -6.72
N GLU A 223 -8.70 -13.30 -7.16
CA GLU A 223 -7.71 -13.83 -8.11
C GLU A 223 -7.11 -15.17 -7.63
N MET A 224 -6.77 -15.29 -6.35
CA MET A 224 -6.19 -16.51 -5.78
C MET A 224 -7.16 -17.69 -5.79
N SER A 225 -8.44 -17.43 -5.56
CA SER A 225 -9.50 -18.43 -5.63
C SER A 225 -9.99 -18.72 -7.06
N ASN A 226 -9.35 -18.15 -8.08
CA ASN A 226 -9.83 -18.15 -9.48
C ASN A 226 -11.26 -17.60 -9.62
N ASP A 227 -11.59 -16.57 -8.82
CA ASP A 227 -12.92 -15.96 -8.73
C ASP A 227 -14.03 -16.95 -8.32
N GLN A 228 -13.70 -18.00 -7.55
CA GLN A 228 -14.64 -19.05 -7.11
C GLN A 228 -14.89 -19.06 -5.59
N ALA A 229 -14.26 -18.18 -4.81
CA ALA A 229 -14.64 -17.98 -3.41
C ALA A 229 -15.94 -17.18 -3.28
N PHE A 230 -16.51 -17.11 -2.07
CA PHE A 230 -17.60 -16.19 -1.73
C PHE A 230 -17.06 -15.09 -0.83
N ILE A 231 -16.69 -13.96 -1.42
CA ILE A 231 -15.97 -12.89 -0.71
C ILE A 231 -16.95 -11.78 -0.33
N ILE A 232 -17.05 -11.50 0.96
CA ILE A 232 -17.77 -10.35 1.48
C ILE A 232 -16.75 -9.28 1.88
N ALA A 233 -16.91 -8.08 1.32
CA ALA A 233 -16.03 -6.95 1.56
C ALA A 233 -16.78 -5.85 2.30
N LEU A 234 -16.32 -5.49 3.50
CA LEU A 234 -16.91 -4.43 4.30
C LEU A 234 -16.01 -3.20 4.31
N ASP A 235 -16.63 -2.01 4.22
CA ASP A 235 -16.02 -0.79 4.73
C ASP A 235 -17.12 0.16 5.24
N LYS A 236 -16.77 1.12 6.07
CA LYS A 236 -17.71 1.91 6.86
C LYS A 236 -18.61 2.85 6.05
N THR A 237 -18.20 3.26 4.84
CA THR A 237 -18.92 4.27 4.07
C THR A 237 -19.34 3.78 2.69
N ALA A 238 -20.46 4.29 2.18
CA ALA A 238 -20.95 3.98 0.84
C ALA A 238 -19.95 4.33 -0.27
N GLN A 239 -19.23 5.45 -0.13
CA GLN A 239 -18.19 5.84 -1.09
C GLN A 239 -17.06 4.81 -1.15
N LYS A 240 -16.65 4.26 -0.02
CA LYS A 240 -15.60 3.24 0.04
C LYS A 240 -16.07 1.89 -0.48
N ALA A 241 -17.30 1.48 -0.17
CA ALA A 241 -17.92 0.30 -0.76
C ALA A 241 -18.02 0.42 -2.29
N ALA A 242 -18.37 1.60 -2.81
CA ALA A 242 -18.40 1.87 -4.24
C ALA A 242 -17.01 1.74 -4.89
N LYS A 243 -15.94 2.18 -4.22
CA LYS A 243 -14.55 2.01 -4.70
C LYS A 243 -14.12 0.54 -4.77
N ILE A 244 -14.56 -0.29 -3.82
CA ILE A 244 -14.32 -1.74 -3.87
C ILE A 244 -14.99 -2.32 -5.12
N LYS A 245 -16.25 -1.97 -5.34
CA LYS A 245 -17.00 -2.41 -6.52
C LYS A 245 -16.33 -1.96 -7.83
N GLU A 246 -15.94 -0.69 -7.92
CA GLU A 246 -15.20 -0.16 -9.08
C GLU A 246 -13.90 -0.94 -9.32
N SER A 247 -13.15 -1.26 -8.26
CA SER A 247 -11.92 -2.06 -8.37
C SER A 247 -12.20 -3.49 -8.85
N CYS A 248 -13.28 -4.12 -8.37
CA CYS A 248 -13.72 -5.43 -8.86
C CYS A 248 -14.11 -5.36 -10.34
N ASP A 249 -14.89 -4.36 -10.76
CA ASP A 249 -15.32 -4.16 -12.14
C ASP A 249 -14.11 -3.98 -13.08
N ILE A 250 -13.12 -3.16 -12.69
CA ILE A 250 -11.87 -2.95 -13.44
C ILE A 250 -11.09 -4.27 -13.59
N GLN A 251 -11.00 -5.05 -12.52
CA GLN A 251 -10.20 -6.29 -12.48
C GLN A 251 -10.96 -7.51 -13.01
N GLY A 252 -12.26 -7.38 -13.31
CA GLY A 252 -13.09 -8.47 -13.82
C GLY A 252 -13.44 -9.52 -12.76
N VAL A 253 -13.54 -9.09 -11.50
CA VAL A 253 -13.86 -9.95 -10.34
C VAL A 253 -15.37 -9.95 -10.09
N THR A 254 -15.97 -11.13 -9.96
CA THR A 254 -17.42 -11.31 -9.77
C THR A 254 -17.80 -11.98 -8.44
N SER A 255 -16.84 -12.64 -7.78
CA SER A 255 -17.03 -13.34 -6.49
C SER A 255 -17.21 -12.43 -5.26
N VAL A 256 -17.07 -11.11 -5.43
CA VAL A 256 -17.04 -10.14 -4.32
C VAL A 256 -18.37 -9.41 -4.19
N THR A 257 -18.93 -9.43 -2.98
CA THR A 257 -20.07 -8.57 -2.59
C THR A 257 -19.62 -7.53 -1.57
N ALA A 258 -19.70 -6.25 -1.95
CA ALA A 258 -19.28 -5.13 -1.10
C ALA A 258 -20.46 -4.49 -0.35
N TYR A 259 -20.28 -4.23 0.95
CA TYR A 259 -21.26 -3.54 1.79
C TYR A 259 -20.67 -2.35 2.53
N ALA A 260 -21.48 -1.29 2.62
CA ALA A 260 -21.20 -0.15 3.50
C ALA A 260 -21.68 -0.49 4.93
N TYR A 261 -20.78 -0.97 5.78
CA TYR A 261 -21.13 -1.46 7.12
C TYR A 261 -20.00 -1.23 8.14
N ASP A 262 -20.37 -1.02 9.40
CA ASP A 262 -19.41 -0.91 10.50
C ASP A 262 -18.97 -2.30 10.97
N SER A 263 -17.75 -2.69 10.59
CA SER A 263 -17.19 -4.00 10.92
C SER A 263 -17.01 -4.26 12.42
N THR A 264 -17.12 -3.24 13.28
CA THR A 264 -17.18 -3.44 14.74
C THR A 264 -18.54 -3.96 15.24
N LYS A 265 -19.47 -4.21 14.31
CA LYS A 265 -20.82 -4.73 14.57
C LYS A 265 -21.19 -5.85 13.59
N CYS A 266 -20.22 -6.48 12.93
CA CYS A 266 -20.51 -7.42 11.85
C CYS A 266 -21.02 -8.79 12.32
N CYS A 267 -21.02 -9.09 13.61
CA CYS A 267 -21.59 -10.32 14.17
C CYS A 267 -22.93 -10.06 14.87
N SER A 268 -23.94 -10.89 14.62
CA SER A 268 -25.22 -10.89 15.35
C SER A 268 -25.88 -12.27 15.34
N GLU A 269 -26.40 -12.70 16.49
CA GLU A 269 -27.21 -13.92 16.61
C GLU A 269 -28.55 -13.81 15.87
N ASP A 270 -29.10 -12.59 15.76
CA ASP A 270 -30.34 -12.31 15.04
C ASP A 270 -30.15 -12.22 13.51
N SER A 271 -28.98 -12.62 12.99
CA SER A 271 -28.68 -12.58 11.56
C SER A 271 -29.60 -13.51 10.78
N LYS A 272 -30.00 -13.08 9.57
CA LYS A 272 -30.80 -13.88 8.62
C LYS A 272 -29.93 -14.77 7.72
N GLY A 273 -28.68 -15.03 8.12
CA GLY A 273 -27.71 -15.82 7.37
C GLY A 273 -26.78 -14.99 6.48
N ILE A 274 -25.69 -15.61 6.05
CA ILE A 274 -24.58 -14.94 5.34
C ILE A 274 -25.01 -14.25 4.02
N ASN A 275 -25.98 -14.83 3.32
CA ASN A 275 -26.48 -14.32 2.04
C ASN A 275 -27.43 -13.12 2.18
N SER A 276 -27.85 -12.78 3.40
CA SER A 276 -28.76 -11.65 3.67
C SER A 276 -28.03 -10.32 3.85
N GLY A 277 -26.69 -10.31 3.77
CA GLY A 277 -25.84 -9.16 4.10
C GLY A 277 -25.57 -9.01 5.60
N PRO A 278 -24.71 -8.05 6.00
CA PRO A 278 -24.34 -7.83 7.40
C PRO A 278 -25.51 -7.31 8.26
N PRO A 279 -25.56 -7.63 9.56
CA PRO A 279 -24.59 -8.44 10.30
C PRO A 279 -24.74 -9.95 10.05
N PHE A 280 -23.66 -10.70 10.26
CA PHE A 280 -23.54 -12.13 9.98
C PHE A 280 -23.68 -12.99 11.24
N PRO A 281 -24.11 -14.25 11.12
CA PRO A 281 -24.16 -15.16 12.27
C PRO A 281 -22.73 -15.48 12.74
N PRO A 282 -22.54 -15.86 14.02
CA PRO A 282 -21.25 -16.38 14.48
C PRO A 282 -20.81 -17.61 13.67
N ASN A 283 -19.50 -17.84 13.58
CA ASN A 283 -18.90 -18.99 12.88
C ASN A 283 -19.39 -19.17 11.43
N SER A 284 -19.45 -18.08 10.66
CA SER A 284 -19.96 -18.07 9.28
C SER A 284 -18.89 -18.08 8.20
N PHE A 285 -17.65 -17.65 8.49
CA PHE A 285 -16.58 -17.53 7.50
C PHE A 285 -15.46 -18.54 7.72
N ASP A 286 -14.99 -19.14 6.63
CA ASP A 286 -13.82 -20.02 6.61
C ASP A 286 -12.54 -19.21 6.82
N LYS A 287 -12.51 -17.98 6.28
CA LYS A 287 -11.38 -17.05 6.47
C LYS A 287 -11.84 -15.62 6.74
N VAL A 288 -11.07 -14.91 7.56
CA VAL A 288 -11.29 -13.48 7.83
C VAL A 288 -9.98 -12.73 7.65
N LEU A 289 -9.99 -11.71 6.79
CA LEU A 289 -8.91 -10.74 6.66
C LEU A 289 -9.28 -9.48 7.47
N LEU A 290 -8.39 -9.13 8.41
CA LEU A 290 -8.42 -7.88 9.14
C LEU A 290 -7.20 -7.03 8.76
N ASP A 291 -7.30 -6.33 7.63
CA ASP A 291 -6.41 -5.23 7.23
C ASP A 291 -6.95 -3.90 7.80
N GLY A 292 -6.92 -3.80 9.12
CA GLY A 292 -7.62 -2.73 9.84
C GLY A 292 -6.98 -1.34 9.68
N PRO A 293 -7.74 -0.26 9.97
CA PRO A 293 -7.15 1.08 10.05
C PRO A 293 -6.02 1.11 11.07
N CYS A 294 -4.90 1.69 10.68
CA CYS A 294 -3.71 1.84 11.52
C CYS A 294 -3.12 3.24 11.38
N SER A 295 -2.10 3.53 12.19
CA SER A 295 -1.38 4.80 12.13
C SER A 295 -0.62 5.04 10.81
N GLY A 296 -0.39 4.01 10.00
CA GLY A 296 0.25 4.12 8.69
C GLY A 296 1.71 4.61 8.75
N LEU A 297 2.40 4.41 9.89
CA LEU A 297 3.76 4.89 10.10
C LEU A 297 4.81 4.16 9.24
N GLY A 298 4.45 3.06 8.59
CA GLY A 298 5.37 2.28 7.76
C GLY A 298 5.41 2.70 6.30
N GLN A 299 4.57 3.64 5.85
CA GLN A 299 4.55 4.06 4.45
C GLN A 299 5.91 4.65 4.02
N ARG A 300 6.36 4.36 2.79
CA ARG A 300 7.65 4.86 2.28
C ARG A 300 7.53 5.37 0.84
N PRO A 301 8.10 6.54 0.50
CA PRO A 301 8.77 7.48 1.41
C PRO A 301 7.75 8.25 2.29
N GLN A 302 8.03 8.37 3.59
CA GLN A 302 7.20 9.11 4.54
C GLN A 302 7.67 10.56 4.65
N LEU A 303 7.32 11.38 3.65
CA LEU A 303 7.71 12.80 3.64
C LEU A 303 6.91 13.67 4.61
N ILE A 304 5.66 13.27 4.88
CA ILE A 304 4.77 13.96 5.80
C ILE A 304 4.00 12.94 6.64
N ASN A 305 3.80 13.27 7.92
CA ASN A 305 2.93 12.51 8.79
C ASN A 305 2.21 13.45 9.77
N LYS A 306 0.87 13.41 9.75
CA LYS A 306 0.02 14.25 10.60
C LYS A 306 -0.44 13.53 11.89
N MET A 307 0.07 12.32 12.14
CA MET A 307 -0.29 11.55 13.33
C MET A 307 0.27 12.21 14.59
N THR A 308 -0.62 12.47 15.55
CA THR A 308 -0.23 12.89 16.90
C THR A 308 -0.06 11.66 17.81
N PRO A 309 0.71 11.75 18.92
CA PRO A 309 0.81 10.65 19.88
C PRO A 309 -0.55 10.14 20.39
N LYS A 310 -1.52 11.05 20.56
CA LYS A 310 -2.90 10.71 20.95
C LYS A 310 -3.62 9.88 19.87
N MET A 311 -3.45 10.25 18.59
CA MET A 311 -4.02 9.49 17.48
C MET A 311 -3.39 8.09 17.38
N ILE A 312 -2.06 7.99 17.44
CA ILE A 312 -1.33 6.72 17.42
C ILE A 312 -1.83 5.80 18.54
N GLY A 313 -1.93 6.32 19.77
CA GLY A 313 -2.42 5.56 20.93
C GLY A 313 -3.88 5.11 20.84
N SER A 314 -4.67 5.63 19.89
CA SER A 314 -6.09 5.33 19.74
C SER A 314 -6.38 4.13 18.83
N TYR A 315 -5.52 3.83 17.86
CA TYR A 315 -5.78 2.81 16.83
C TYR A 315 -5.92 1.41 17.41
N LYS A 316 -5.08 1.05 18.40
CA LYS A 316 -5.15 -0.24 19.08
C LYS A 316 -6.55 -0.57 19.62
N PHE A 317 -7.30 0.43 20.11
CA PHE A 317 -8.63 0.18 20.66
C PHE A 317 -9.66 -0.16 19.58
N VAL A 318 -9.57 0.49 18.41
CA VAL A 318 -10.44 0.17 17.27
C VAL A 318 -10.06 -1.20 16.70
N GLN A 319 -8.77 -1.49 16.56
CA GLN A 319 -8.26 -2.78 16.10
C GLN A 319 -8.70 -3.94 17.02
N ARG A 320 -8.67 -3.74 18.35
CA ARG A 320 -9.20 -4.73 19.31
C ARG A 320 -10.68 -5.00 19.12
N LYS A 321 -11.50 -3.98 18.88
CA LYS A 321 -12.93 -4.15 18.60
C LYS A 321 -13.15 -4.93 17.31
N LEU A 322 -12.43 -4.59 16.24
CA LEU A 322 -12.50 -5.29 14.96
C LEU A 322 -12.07 -6.76 15.09
N LEU A 323 -10.94 -7.02 15.78
CA LEU A 323 -10.44 -8.38 15.99
C LEU A 323 -11.44 -9.21 16.80
N ALA A 324 -12.06 -8.63 17.83
CA ALA A 324 -13.09 -9.32 18.61
C ALA A 324 -14.28 -9.77 17.74
N GLU A 325 -14.74 -8.93 16.81
CA GLU A 325 -15.78 -9.32 15.87
C GLU A 325 -15.29 -10.34 14.84
N ALA A 326 -14.05 -10.21 14.36
CA ALA A 326 -13.41 -11.18 13.46
C ALA A 326 -13.44 -12.60 14.05
N VAL A 327 -13.10 -12.73 15.34
CA VAL A 327 -13.09 -14.02 16.05
C VAL A 327 -14.49 -14.61 16.18
N LYS A 328 -15.52 -13.79 16.38
CA LYS A 328 -16.91 -14.29 16.51
C LYS A 328 -17.43 -14.87 15.21
N VAL A 329 -17.20 -14.19 14.08
CA VAL A 329 -17.71 -14.62 12.76
C VAL A 329 -16.83 -15.70 12.11
N LEU A 330 -15.60 -15.91 12.59
CA LEU A 330 -14.72 -16.97 12.09
C LEU A 330 -15.20 -18.36 12.56
N LYS A 331 -15.27 -19.33 11.64
CA LYS A 331 -15.54 -20.74 11.95
C LYS A 331 -14.45 -21.36 12.81
N VAL A 332 -14.80 -22.36 13.60
CA VAL A 332 -13.80 -23.29 14.17
C VAL A 332 -13.06 -23.99 13.02
N GLY A 333 -11.74 -24.06 13.10
CA GLY A 333 -10.84 -24.47 12.03
C GLY A 333 -10.53 -23.38 11.00
N GLY A 334 -11.21 -22.24 11.06
CA GLY A 334 -11.01 -21.13 10.12
C GLY A 334 -9.73 -20.34 10.39
N LYS A 335 -9.27 -19.61 9.36
CA LYS A 335 -8.06 -18.77 9.40
C LYS A 335 -8.40 -17.27 9.53
N LEU A 336 -7.80 -16.60 10.52
CA LEU A 336 -7.78 -15.14 10.64
C LEU A 336 -6.40 -14.62 10.27
N VAL A 337 -6.33 -13.67 9.34
CA VAL A 337 -5.10 -12.91 9.08
C VAL A 337 -5.30 -11.48 9.53
N TYR A 338 -4.42 -11.03 10.42
CA TYR A 338 -4.32 -9.64 10.86
C TYR A 338 -3.12 -8.98 10.18
N SER A 339 -3.31 -7.79 9.62
CA SER A 339 -2.19 -7.04 9.04
C SER A 339 -2.33 -5.54 9.22
N THR A 340 -1.18 -4.85 9.23
CA THR A 340 -1.10 -3.40 9.31
C THR A 340 0.05 -2.87 8.44
N CYS A 341 -0.05 -1.61 8.01
CA CYS A 341 1.04 -0.88 7.37
C CYS A 341 1.72 0.12 8.34
N THR A 342 1.86 -0.30 9.60
CA THR A 342 2.55 0.47 10.64
C THR A 342 3.69 -0.33 11.26
N ILE A 343 4.56 0.39 11.97
CA ILE A 343 5.74 -0.15 12.65
C ILE A 343 5.58 -0.14 14.18
N THR A 344 4.46 0.34 14.71
CA THR A 344 4.23 0.46 16.16
C THR A 344 4.04 -0.90 16.81
N VAL A 345 4.63 -1.10 17.98
CA VAL A 345 4.51 -2.35 18.75
C VAL A 345 3.07 -2.54 19.23
N GLU A 346 2.41 -1.45 19.64
CA GLU A 346 1.08 -1.50 20.23
C GLU A 346 0.00 -1.95 19.25
N GLU A 347 0.19 -1.70 17.95
CA GLU A 347 -0.70 -2.15 16.89
C GLU A 347 -0.26 -3.51 16.32
N ASN A 348 0.99 -3.95 16.53
CA ASN A 348 1.54 -5.17 15.94
C ASN A 348 1.69 -6.29 16.99
N GLU A 349 2.89 -6.49 17.54
CA GLU A 349 3.19 -7.55 18.50
C GLU A 349 2.28 -7.47 19.74
N GLY A 350 1.99 -6.25 20.21
CA GLY A 350 1.07 -6.02 21.33
C GLY A 350 -0.38 -6.37 21.03
N MET A 351 -0.81 -6.34 19.76
CA MET A 351 -2.12 -6.82 19.34
C MET A 351 -2.17 -8.35 19.33
N VAL A 352 -1.11 -9.02 18.87
CA VAL A 352 -1.01 -10.48 18.88
C VAL A 352 -1.01 -11.01 20.31
N ALA A 353 -0.19 -10.44 21.20
CA ALA A 353 -0.13 -10.84 22.61
C ALA A 353 -1.50 -10.68 23.28
N TRP A 354 -2.18 -9.54 23.06
CA TRP A 354 -3.53 -9.32 23.56
C TRP A 354 -4.55 -10.32 22.99
N ALA A 355 -4.47 -10.66 21.71
CA ALA A 355 -5.39 -11.59 21.08
C ALA A 355 -5.27 -13.00 21.68
N LEU A 356 -4.04 -13.48 21.90
CA LEU A 356 -3.77 -14.79 22.51
C LEU A 356 -4.21 -14.87 23.97
N GLU A 357 -4.05 -13.77 24.72
CA GLU A 357 -4.56 -13.69 26.11
C GLU A 357 -6.10 -13.63 26.14
N LYS A 358 -6.70 -12.82 25.27
CA LYS A 358 -8.14 -12.52 25.30
C LYS A 358 -8.99 -13.65 24.71
N PHE A 359 -8.47 -14.36 23.72
CA PHE A 359 -9.17 -15.39 22.98
C PHE A 359 -8.39 -16.71 23.03
N PRO A 360 -8.62 -17.54 24.08
CA PRO A 360 -7.97 -18.85 24.19
C PRO A 360 -8.26 -19.79 23.01
N CYS A 361 -9.34 -19.54 22.27
CA CYS A 361 -9.68 -20.24 21.05
C CYS A 361 -8.85 -19.81 19.82
N LEU A 362 -7.95 -18.83 19.93
CA LEU A 362 -7.01 -18.51 18.87
C LEU A 362 -5.66 -19.15 19.12
N GLN A 363 -5.20 -19.90 18.12
CA GLN A 363 -3.83 -20.40 18.05
C GLN A 363 -3.06 -19.60 17.00
N LEU A 364 -1.94 -19.01 17.38
CA LEU A 364 -1.01 -18.38 16.43
C LEU A 364 -0.39 -19.47 15.54
N VAL A 365 -0.37 -19.24 14.24
CA VAL A 365 0.26 -20.12 13.25
C VAL A 365 1.21 -19.33 12.37
N ALA A 366 2.12 -20.03 11.69
CA ALA A 366 3.04 -19.39 10.77
C ALA A 366 2.25 -18.68 9.66
N ALA A 367 2.53 -17.40 9.46
CA ALA A 367 1.96 -16.60 8.38
C ALA A 367 2.63 -16.96 7.05
N GLU A 368 2.56 -18.20 6.59
CA GLU A 368 3.24 -18.65 5.38
C GLU A 368 2.62 -18.08 4.09
N PRO A 369 3.42 -17.70 3.07
CA PRO A 369 4.88 -17.84 2.99
C PRO A 369 5.64 -16.81 3.83
N ILE A 370 6.76 -17.24 4.40
CA ILE A 370 7.63 -16.39 5.21
C ILE A 370 8.68 -15.70 4.33
N LEU A 371 8.54 -14.38 4.14
CA LEU A 371 9.50 -13.52 3.43
C LEU A 371 10.02 -12.36 4.30
N GLY A 372 9.26 -11.94 5.31
CA GLY A 372 9.63 -10.88 6.24
C GLY A 372 10.43 -11.40 7.45
N GLY A 373 10.91 -10.46 8.26
CA GLY A 373 11.59 -10.74 9.52
C GLY A 373 10.65 -11.25 10.61
N PRO A 374 11.20 -11.72 11.73
CA PRO A 374 10.39 -12.14 12.87
C PRO A 374 9.78 -10.92 13.58
N GLY A 375 8.86 -11.15 14.50
CA GLY A 375 8.39 -10.11 15.42
C GLY A 375 9.53 -9.54 16.27
N LEU A 376 9.38 -8.32 16.78
CA LEU A 376 10.41 -7.67 17.59
C LEU A 376 10.67 -8.40 18.93
N PRO A 377 11.94 -8.47 19.40
CA PRO A 377 12.28 -9.11 20.67
C PRO A 377 11.74 -8.32 21.86
N ASN A 378 11.34 -9.03 22.92
CA ASN A 378 10.89 -8.44 24.19
C ASN A 378 9.66 -7.50 24.06
N LYS A 379 8.82 -7.69 23.03
CA LYS A 379 7.62 -6.87 22.76
C LYS A 379 6.30 -7.65 22.94
N GLY A 380 6.28 -8.64 23.82
CA GLY A 380 5.08 -9.38 24.22
C GLY A 380 4.92 -10.76 23.59
N LEU A 381 5.80 -11.14 22.66
CA LEU A 381 5.86 -12.47 22.06
C LEU A 381 7.19 -13.15 22.44
N ASN A 382 7.15 -14.46 22.71
CA ASN A 382 8.36 -15.28 22.85
C ASN A 382 8.98 -15.60 21.48
N ASP A 383 10.18 -16.17 21.45
CA ASP A 383 10.92 -16.40 20.20
C ASP A 383 10.21 -17.34 19.22
N GLU A 384 9.54 -18.38 19.73
CA GLU A 384 8.72 -19.28 18.91
C GLU A 384 7.57 -18.50 18.24
N GLN A 385 6.84 -17.68 18.99
CA GLN A 385 5.75 -16.86 18.48
C GLN A 385 6.23 -15.77 17.51
N ARG A 386 7.40 -15.18 17.79
CA ARG A 386 8.03 -14.16 16.92
C ARG A 386 8.35 -14.73 15.54
N LEU A 387 8.71 -16.01 15.45
CA LEU A 387 8.91 -16.71 14.18
C LEU A 387 7.60 -16.97 13.43
N LEU A 388 6.45 -17.02 14.10
CA LEU A 388 5.16 -17.28 13.42
C LEU A 388 4.61 -16.03 12.72
N VAL A 389 4.91 -14.84 13.24
CA VAL A 389 4.53 -13.56 12.62
C VAL A 389 5.58 -13.11 11.62
N GLN A 390 5.24 -12.07 10.85
CA GLN A 390 6.16 -11.45 9.92
C GLN A 390 6.13 -9.93 10.01
N ARG A 391 7.31 -9.33 10.13
CA ARG A 391 7.53 -7.88 10.09
C ARG A 391 8.39 -7.53 8.88
N PHE A 392 7.95 -6.53 8.13
CA PHE A 392 8.72 -5.93 7.04
C PHE A 392 9.27 -4.59 7.52
N GLY A 393 10.58 -4.43 7.43
CA GLY A 393 11.28 -3.25 7.93
C GLY A 393 12.80 -3.38 7.87
N PRO A 394 13.54 -2.34 8.28
CA PRO A 394 15.00 -2.32 8.21
C PRO A 394 15.65 -3.14 9.32
N GLU A 395 14.90 -3.69 10.27
CA GLU A 395 15.46 -4.44 11.39
C GLU A 395 16.24 -5.68 10.91
N LYS A 396 17.28 -6.05 11.67
CA LYS A 396 18.01 -7.31 11.50
C LYS A 396 17.82 -8.11 12.77
N ASP A 397 17.60 -9.42 12.63
CA ASP A 397 17.34 -10.31 13.75
C ASP A 397 18.02 -11.66 13.54
N GLU A 398 18.58 -12.22 14.61
CA GLU A 398 19.30 -13.50 14.57
C GLU A 398 18.37 -14.70 14.38
N LEU A 399 17.10 -14.59 14.78
CA LEU A 399 16.13 -15.68 14.63
C LEU A 399 15.79 -15.97 13.17
N ARG A 400 15.87 -14.96 12.29
CA ARG A 400 15.58 -15.11 10.86
C ARG A 400 16.28 -14.03 10.05
N SER A 401 17.23 -14.46 9.23
CA SER A 401 17.80 -13.63 8.17
C SER A 401 16.77 -13.36 7.08
N VAL A 402 16.77 -12.14 6.55
CA VAL A 402 15.82 -11.67 5.55
C VAL A 402 16.58 -11.09 4.37
N GLU A 403 16.20 -11.49 3.16
CA GLU A 403 16.81 -10.95 1.95
C GLU A 403 16.63 -9.42 1.85
N PRO A 404 17.62 -8.69 1.29
CA PRO A 404 17.57 -7.23 1.21
C PRO A 404 16.30 -6.68 0.56
N ILE A 405 15.75 -7.38 -0.42
CA ILE A 405 14.53 -6.95 -1.14
C ILE A 405 13.28 -6.90 -0.24
N TYR A 406 13.16 -7.81 0.72
CA TYR A 406 12.02 -7.83 1.63
C TYR A 406 12.19 -6.79 2.76
N ARG A 407 13.45 -6.52 3.17
CA ARG A 407 13.76 -5.45 4.14
C ARG A 407 13.60 -4.06 3.53
N ASP A 408 13.93 -3.88 2.27
CA ASP A 408 13.71 -2.63 1.54
C ASP A 408 12.29 -2.55 0.94
N SER A 409 11.29 -2.69 1.82
CA SER A 409 9.88 -2.51 1.51
C SER A 409 9.23 -1.50 2.45
N ILE A 410 7.93 -1.29 2.40
CA ILE A 410 7.26 -0.46 3.43
C ILE A 410 7.27 -1.17 4.79
N GLY A 411 7.13 -0.42 5.86
CA GLY A 411 6.85 -0.95 7.19
C GLY A 411 5.50 -1.66 7.20
N PHE A 412 5.50 -2.95 7.51
CA PHE A 412 4.30 -3.79 7.47
C PHE A 412 4.38 -4.93 8.47
N PHE A 413 3.21 -5.43 8.91
CA PHE A 413 3.12 -6.54 9.84
C PHE A 413 2.01 -7.50 9.43
N ILE A 414 2.25 -8.80 9.60
CA ILE A 414 1.30 -9.89 9.31
C ILE A 414 1.34 -10.91 10.45
N ALA A 415 0.17 -11.27 10.97
CA ALA A 415 -0.03 -12.40 11.88
C ALA A 415 -1.19 -13.26 11.39
N ALA A 416 -1.07 -14.58 11.53
CA ALA A 416 -2.09 -15.54 11.14
C ALA A 416 -2.50 -16.39 12.35
N PHE A 417 -3.79 -16.65 12.49
CA PHE A 417 -4.37 -17.46 13.56
C PHE A 417 -5.30 -18.51 12.99
N ILE A 418 -5.39 -19.65 13.67
CA ILE A 418 -6.47 -20.63 13.48
C ILE A 418 -7.37 -20.60 14.71
N LYS A 419 -8.68 -20.65 14.50
CA LYS A 419 -9.64 -20.79 15.59
C LYS A 419 -9.78 -22.26 15.98
N ILE A 420 -9.40 -22.62 17.18
CA ILE A 420 -9.56 -23.96 17.74
C ILE A 420 -10.90 -24.07 18.52
N PRO A 421 -11.41 -25.30 18.76
CA PRO A 421 -12.70 -25.52 19.43
C PRO A 421 -12.83 -24.90 20.82
#